data_AF-A0A6J8D802-F1
#
_entry.id   AF-A0A6J8D802-F1
#
_cell.length_a   1.000
_cell.length_b   1.000
_cell.length_c   1.000
_cell.angle_alpha   90.00
_cell.angle_beta   90.00
_cell.angle_gamma   90.00
#
_symmetry.space_group_name_H-M   'P 1'
#
loop_
_entity.id
_entity.type
_entity.pdbx_description
1 polymer ?
#
loop_
_entity_poly.entity_id
_entity_poly.type
_entity_poly.pdbx_seq_one_letter_code
_entity_poly.pdbx_strand_id
1 'polypeptide(L)'
;MYLYFPSVSSADQTKYTKAVEILRQDGAPGPLPIIQNRTYKLNHKVKDLRNENIDTQFKQINGKDVRNTLANMCSHYISAFGNYKGGVVYYGIEDNKGNVLGIDLSNSTHEDIETALETKIGGMICGKSLTKLTRKTHWDIQYFDIEEDGAGDTILQNRKIIAVKVCRIPGGVFTAVPESYYVDDHGNVQQYKDFGEWRSQMLTSYIDSPATKGDTHQLEENLQSISDKIEDLRLNSIQKRENSKFPFN
;
A
#
# COMPACT_ATOMS: atom_id res chain seq x y z
N MET A 1 11.80 8.16 -4.74
CA MET A 1 10.41 8.31 -4.23
C MET A 1 10.13 7.21 -3.21
N TYR A 2 9.67 7.53 -2.00
CA TYR A 2 9.45 6.56 -0.91
C TYR A 2 8.12 5.78 -1.00
N LEU A 3 7.71 5.44 -2.23
CA LEU A 3 6.48 4.72 -2.56
C LEU A 3 6.86 3.53 -3.43
N TYR A 4 6.48 2.32 -3.02
CA TYR A 4 6.90 1.08 -3.65
C TYR A 4 5.73 0.32 -4.26
N PHE A 5 6.02 -0.50 -5.26
CA PHE A 5 5.10 -1.49 -5.83
C PHE A 5 5.80 -2.84 -5.99
N PRO A 6 5.07 -3.96 -5.93
CA PRO A 6 5.67 -5.25 -6.17
C PRO A 6 5.93 -5.40 -7.68
N SER A 7 7.10 -5.92 -7.99
CA SER A 7 7.42 -6.53 -9.27
C SER A 7 7.40 -8.05 -9.11
N VAL A 8 7.74 -8.79 -10.17
CA VAL A 8 7.80 -10.26 -10.10
C VAL A 8 8.81 -10.73 -9.05
N SER A 9 9.90 -9.97 -8.81
CA SER A 9 11.00 -10.41 -7.94
C SER A 9 11.50 -9.35 -6.93
N SER A 10 10.84 -8.20 -6.83
CA SER A 10 11.30 -7.10 -5.98
C SER A 10 10.16 -6.16 -5.55
N ALA A 11 10.49 -5.24 -4.65
CA ALA A 11 9.70 -4.05 -4.36
C ALA A 11 10.40 -2.83 -4.95
N ASP A 12 9.83 -2.24 -6.00
CA ASP A 12 10.48 -1.17 -6.77
C ASP A 12 9.88 0.19 -6.45
N GLN A 13 10.73 1.22 -6.40
CA GLN A 13 10.27 2.61 -6.28
C GLN A 13 9.48 3.03 -7.52
N THR A 14 8.41 3.78 -7.31
CA THR A 14 7.55 4.24 -8.41
C THR A 14 7.87 5.65 -8.90
N LYS A 15 7.35 5.96 -10.09
CA LYS A 15 7.30 7.30 -10.69
C LYS A 15 6.13 8.11 -10.12
N TYR A 16 6.25 9.44 -10.20
CA TYR A 16 5.27 10.42 -9.67
C TYR A 16 3.85 10.25 -10.21
N THR A 17 3.67 9.89 -11.49
CA THR A 17 2.33 9.73 -12.09
C THR A 17 1.49 8.70 -11.35
N LYS A 18 2.08 7.55 -11.00
CA LYS A 18 1.41 6.47 -10.29
C LYS A 18 1.10 6.82 -8.82
N ALA A 19 1.85 7.75 -8.23
CA ALA A 19 1.61 8.22 -6.87
C ALA A 19 0.28 8.97 -6.77
N VAL A 20 -0.03 9.83 -7.75
CA VAL A 20 -1.30 10.58 -7.80
C VAL A 20 -2.49 9.64 -7.92
N GLU A 21 -2.40 8.63 -8.79
CA GLU A 21 -3.44 7.61 -8.94
C GLU A 21 -3.72 6.89 -7.62
N ILE A 22 -2.67 6.50 -6.88
CA ILE A 22 -2.80 5.87 -5.57
C ILE A 22 -3.43 6.78 -4.54
N LEU A 23 -2.99 8.04 -4.47
CA LEU A 23 -3.49 9.00 -3.48
C LEU A 23 -4.99 9.29 -3.64
N ARG A 24 -5.53 9.05 -4.85
CA ARG A 24 -6.96 9.17 -5.18
C ARG A 24 -7.77 7.91 -4.88
N GLN A 25 -7.13 6.76 -4.63
CA GLN A 25 -7.86 5.54 -4.32
C GLN A 25 -8.55 5.65 -2.96
N ASP A 26 -9.82 5.28 -2.92
CA ASP A 26 -10.60 5.22 -1.68
C ASP A 26 -11.11 3.80 -1.40
N GLY A 27 -11.78 3.63 -0.26
CA GLY A 27 -12.37 2.40 0.22
C GLY A 27 -11.75 1.91 1.52
N ALA A 28 -12.22 0.75 1.99
CA ALA A 28 -11.66 0.06 3.13
C ALA A 28 -10.42 -0.76 2.73
N PRO A 29 -9.49 -1.04 3.66
CA PRO A 29 -8.45 -2.04 3.46
C PRO A 29 -9.04 -3.39 3.02
N GLY A 30 -8.31 -4.11 2.18
CA GLY A 30 -8.68 -5.47 1.78
C GLY A 30 -8.51 -6.47 2.93
N PRO A 31 -8.94 -7.74 2.74
CA PRO A 31 -8.65 -8.79 3.71
C PRO A 31 -7.16 -9.13 3.72
N LEU A 32 -6.65 -9.59 4.86
CA LEU A 32 -5.31 -10.19 4.96
C LEU A 32 -5.28 -11.53 4.19
N PRO A 33 -4.18 -11.82 3.47
CA PRO A 33 -3.98 -13.13 2.87
C PRO A 33 -4.06 -14.25 3.91
N ILE A 34 -4.69 -15.36 3.56
CA ILE A 34 -4.75 -16.56 4.40
C ILE A 34 -3.61 -17.48 4.01
N ILE A 35 -2.76 -17.83 4.99
CA ILE A 35 -1.69 -18.80 4.81
C ILE A 35 -2.00 -20.01 5.68
N GLN A 36 -1.99 -21.20 5.09
CA GLN A 36 -2.17 -22.44 5.83
C GLN A 36 -0.93 -22.73 6.68
N ASN A 37 -1.16 -23.21 7.91
CA ASN A 37 -0.07 -23.68 8.74
C ASN A 37 0.57 -24.91 8.09
N ARG A 38 1.91 -24.93 8.01
CA ARG A 38 2.66 -26.01 7.39
C ARG A 38 4.06 -26.08 7.98
N THR A 39 4.71 -27.22 7.81
CA THR A 39 6.12 -27.38 8.15
C THR A 39 6.95 -27.32 6.89
N TYR A 40 8.07 -26.59 6.94
CA TYR A 40 9.03 -26.52 5.83
C TYR A 40 10.15 -27.52 6.07
N LYS A 41 10.83 -27.98 5.02
CA LYS A 41 12.00 -28.87 5.16
C LYS A 41 13.27 -28.13 4.79
N LEU A 42 14.26 -28.14 5.67
CA LEU A 42 15.53 -27.44 5.47
C LEU A 42 16.23 -27.92 4.20
N ASN A 43 16.76 -27.01 3.40
CA ASN A 43 17.42 -27.25 2.10
C ASN A 43 16.53 -27.88 1.02
N HIS A 44 15.22 -28.04 1.26
CA HIS A 44 14.28 -28.43 0.22
C HIS A 44 13.71 -27.21 -0.47
N LYS A 45 13.45 -27.34 -1.77
CA LYS A 45 12.71 -26.34 -2.53
C LYS A 45 11.24 -26.35 -2.08
N VAL A 46 10.66 -25.18 -1.87
CA VAL A 46 9.22 -25.07 -1.60
C VAL A 46 8.45 -25.46 -2.87
N LYS A 47 7.83 -26.64 -2.85
CA LYS A 47 7.17 -27.22 -4.03
C LYS A 47 5.85 -26.54 -4.37
N ASP A 48 5.17 -26.02 -3.36
CA ASP A 48 3.80 -25.49 -3.51
C ASP A 48 3.75 -23.99 -3.80
N LEU A 49 4.84 -23.27 -3.51
CA LEU A 49 4.97 -21.85 -3.85
C LEU A 49 5.77 -21.79 -5.16
N ARG A 50 5.03 -21.77 -6.27
CA ARG A 50 5.55 -22.09 -7.61
C ARG A 50 6.68 -21.17 -8.12
N ASN A 51 6.91 -20.01 -7.51
CA ASN A 51 8.07 -19.10 -7.56
C ASN A 51 7.61 -17.77 -6.92
N GLU A 52 8.54 -16.81 -6.73
CA GLU A 52 8.14 -15.42 -6.47
C GLU A 52 7.20 -14.89 -7.58
N ASN A 53 6.27 -14.02 -7.20
CA ASN A 53 5.37 -13.34 -8.09
C ASN A 53 4.97 -11.97 -7.48
N ILE A 54 3.97 -11.31 -8.09
CA ILE A 54 3.49 -9.99 -7.66
C ILE A 54 2.82 -9.95 -6.26
N ASP A 55 2.46 -11.09 -5.68
CA ASP A 55 1.79 -11.22 -4.37
C ASP A 55 2.54 -12.12 -3.37
N THR A 56 3.64 -12.73 -3.79
CA THR A 56 4.44 -13.67 -3.00
C THR A 56 5.92 -13.41 -3.25
N GLN A 57 6.65 -13.11 -2.19
CA GLN A 57 8.08 -12.78 -2.25
C GLN A 57 8.86 -13.65 -1.26
N PHE A 58 10.09 -14.04 -1.60
CA PHE A 58 11.01 -14.86 -0.83
C PHE A 58 12.28 -14.08 -0.54
N LYS A 59 12.58 -13.87 0.74
CA LYS A 59 13.79 -13.14 1.12
C LYS A 59 14.64 -13.94 2.07
N GLN A 60 15.92 -13.99 1.76
CA GLN A 60 16.93 -14.51 2.67
C GLN A 60 17.36 -13.38 3.61
N ILE A 61 17.46 -13.68 4.91
CA ILE A 61 18.07 -12.78 5.88
C ILE A 61 19.50 -13.25 6.13
N ASN A 62 20.46 -12.37 5.83
CA ASN A 62 21.87 -12.60 6.10
C ASN A 62 22.31 -11.65 7.22
N GLY A 63 22.99 -12.17 8.24
CA GLY A 63 23.56 -11.37 9.32
C GLY A 63 23.00 -11.71 10.71
N LYS A 64 23.60 -11.09 11.74
CA LYS A 64 23.29 -11.37 13.15
C LYS A 64 22.11 -10.55 13.69
N ASP A 65 21.85 -9.37 13.12
CA ASP A 65 20.76 -8.49 13.54
C ASP A 65 19.49 -8.77 12.74
N VAL A 66 18.87 -9.93 13.05
CA VAL A 66 17.67 -10.42 12.38
C VAL A 66 16.53 -9.42 12.49
N ARG A 67 16.26 -8.91 13.70
CA ARG A 67 15.12 -8.02 13.96
C ARG A 67 15.15 -6.74 13.11
N ASN A 68 16.29 -6.05 13.05
CA ASN A 68 16.38 -4.77 12.34
C ASN A 68 16.46 -4.99 10.83
N THR A 69 17.15 -6.05 10.39
CA THR A 69 17.22 -6.41 8.96
C THR A 69 15.84 -6.75 8.43
N LEU A 70 15.09 -7.60 9.16
CA LEU A 70 13.73 -7.97 8.83
C LEU A 70 12.83 -6.74 8.79
N ALA A 71 12.84 -5.90 9.84
CA ALA A 71 11.98 -4.72 9.91
C ALA A 71 12.23 -3.73 8.74
N ASN A 72 13.51 -3.46 8.43
CA ASN A 72 13.87 -2.57 7.33
C ASN A 72 13.43 -3.13 5.97
N MET A 73 13.73 -4.40 5.68
CA MET A 73 13.28 -5.04 4.44
C MET A 73 11.75 -5.07 4.35
N CYS A 74 11.09 -5.43 5.43
CA CYS A 74 9.63 -5.55 5.50
C CYS A 74 8.94 -4.23 5.20
N SER A 75 9.47 -3.09 5.66
CA SER A 75 8.86 -1.78 5.38
C SER A 75 8.69 -1.49 3.88
N HIS A 76 9.62 -1.94 3.03
CA HIS A 76 9.51 -1.80 1.58
C HIS A 76 8.40 -2.67 1.01
N TYR A 77 8.27 -3.91 1.49
CA TYR A 77 7.21 -4.82 1.05
C TYR A 77 5.82 -4.44 1.57
N ILE A 78 5.74 -3.87 2.78
CA ILE A 78 4.50 -3.30 3.32
C ILE A 78 4.01 -2.17 2.41
N SER A 79 4.92 -1.28 1.99
CA SER A 79 4.61 -0.25 1.00
C SER A 79 4.17 -0.89 -0.33
N ALA A 80 4.97 -1.79 -0.89
CA ALA A 80 4.69 -2.45 -2.15
C ALA A 80 3.31 -3.14 -2.17
N PHE A 81 3.09 -4.11 -1.29
CA PHE A 81 1.86 -4.89 -1.27
C PHE A 81 0.65 -4.07 -0.85
N GLY A 82 0.81 -3.13 0.09
CA GLY A 82 -0.23 -2.19 0.48
C GLY A 82 -0.74 -1.35 -0.69
N ASN A 83 0.18 -0.92 -1.56
CA ASN A 83 -0.10 -0.14 -2.76
C ASN A 83 -0.66 -0.95 -3.94
N TYR A 84 -0.78 -2.26 -3.78
CA TYR A 84 -1.26 -3.17 -4.80
C TYR A 84 -2.46 -4.00 -4.31
N LYS A 85 -2.42 -5.32 -4.43
CA LYS A 85 -3.52 -6.25 -4.08
C LYS A 85 -3.32 -6.90 -2.70
N GLY A 86 -2.33 -6.46 -1.92
CA GLY A 86 -1.81 -7.23 -0.80
C GLY A 86 -0.86 -8.34 -1.27
N GLY A 87 -0.34 -9.09 -0.32
CA GLY A 87 0.63 -10.15 -0.58
C GLY A 87 1.30 -10.68 0.68
N VAL A 88 2.25 -11.59 0.48
CA VAL A 88 3.01 -12.25 1.53
C VAL A 88 4.49 -12.23 1.21
N VAL A 89 5.31 -11.83 2.18
CA VAL A 89 6.77 -12.04 2.13
C VAL A 89 7.13 -13.19 3.05
N TYR A 90 7.82 -14.19 2.53
CA TYR A 90 8.42 -15.26 3.32
C TYR A 90 9.91 -15.00 3.51
N TYR A 91 10.32 -14.85 4.76
CA TYR A 91 11.71 -14.70 5.15
C TYR A 91 12.30 -16.05 5.58
N GLY A 92 13.55 -16.30 5.18
CA GLY A 92 14.24 -17.59 5.36
C GLY A 92 14.12 -18.54 4.17
N ILE A 93 13.62 -18.05 3.03
CA ILE A 93 13.61 -18.77 1.76
C ILE A 93 14.54 -18.04 0.79
N GLU A 94 15.42 -18.78 0.12
CA GLU A 94 16.29 -18.26 -0.92
C GLU A 94 15.46 -17.81 -2.14
N ASP A 95 15.69 -16.57 -2.57
CA ASP A 95 14.99 -15.92 -3.68
C ASP A 95 15.13 -16.70 -5.00
N ASN A 96 16.37 -16.98 -5.42
CA ASN A 96 16.66 -17.56 -6.73
C ASN A 96 16.13 -18.99 -6.93
N LYS A 97 16.30 -19.85 -5.91
CA LYS A 97 16.01 -21.29 -6.04
C LYS A 97 14.75 -21.71 -5.28
N GLY A 98 14.25 -20.88 -4.36
CA GLY A 98 13.13 -21.21 -3.48
C GLY A 98 13.50 -22.25 -2.40
N ASN A 99 14.78 -22.37 -2.05
CA ASN A 99 15.24 -23.31 -1.02
C ASN A 99 14.96 -22.76 0.37
N VAL A 100 14.45 -23.60 1.26
CA VAL A 100 14.25 -23.27 2.67
C VAL A 100 15.61 -23.24 3.37
N LEU A 101 15.99 -22.09 3.90
CA LEU A 101 17.21 -21.91 4.69
C LEU A 101 16.90 -21.71 6.17
N GLY A 102 15.73 -21.14 6.46
CA GLY A 102 15.36 -20.71 7.80
C GLY A 102 16.10 -19.45 8.25
N ILE A 103 15.58 -18.83 9.29
CA ILE A 103 16.19 -17.72 10.01
C ILE A 103 16.55 -18.24 11.39
N ASP A 104 17.82 -18.15 11.77
CA ASP A 104 18.27 -18.48 13.11
C ASP A 104 17.84 -17.41 14.11
N LEU A 105 16.97 -17.80 15.04
CA LEU A 105 16.42 -16.93 16.09
C LEU A 105 17.12 -17.08 17.44
N SER A 106 18.30 -17.71 17.50
CA SER A 106 19.02 -17.92 18.76
C SER A 106 19.33 -16.62 19.52
N ASN A 107 19.41 -15.49 18.83
CA ASN A 107 19.70 -14.17 19.40
C ASN A 107 18.52 -13.19 19.31
N SER A 108 17.30 -13.64 19.00
CA SER A 108 16.13 -12.77 18.87
C SER A 108 14.86 -13.53 19.20
N THR A 109 14.07 -13.04 20.14
CA THR A 109 12.77 -13.64 20.44
C THR A 109 11.73 -13.26 19.39
N HIS A 110 10.59 -13.95 19.37
CA HIS A 110 9.45 -13.53 18.54
C HIS A 110 9.01 -12.10 18.92
N GLU A 111 8.93 -11.79 20.21
CA GLU A 111 8.54 -10.47 20.71
C GLU A 111 9.48 -9.36 20.24
N ASP A 112 10.80 -9.60 20.20
CA ASP A 112 11.77 -8.63 19.68
C ASP A 112 11.51 -8.28 18.21
N ILE A 113 11.20 -9.31 17.41
CA ILE A 113 10.91 -9.16 15.97
C ILE A 113 9.59 -8.44 15.76
N GLU A 114 8.56 -8.85 16.49
CA GLU A 114 7.23 -8.24 16.44
C GLU A 114 7.30 -6.75 16.84
N THR A 115 8.01 -6.42 17.92
CA THR A 115 8.21 -5.04 18.39
C THR A 115 8.97 -4.19 17.36
N ALA A 116 10.03 -4.75 16.75
CA ALA A 116 10.79 -4.06 15.72
C ALA A 116 9.92 -3.78 14.47
N LEU A 117 9.09 -4.74 14.07
CA LEU A 117 8.13 -4.59 12.97
C LEU A 117 7.06 -3.55 13.30
N GLU A 118 6.44 -3.63 14.47
CA GLU A 118 5.41 -2.68 14.92
C GLU A 118 5.95 -1.25 14.96
N THR A 119 7.17 -1.07 15.48
CA THR A 119 7.85 0.24 15.51
C THR A 119 8.09 0.76 14.10
N LYS A 120 8.68 -0.08 13.22
CA LYS A 120 9.05 0.34 11.86
C LYS A 120 7.82 0.61 11.00
N ILE A 121 6.83 -0.28 11.02
CA ILE A 121 5.62 -0.20 10.22
C ILE A 121 4.67 0.88 10.77
N GLY A 122 4.59 1.03 12.10
CA GLY A 122 3.79 2.07 12.74
C GLY A 122 4.28 3.49 12.44
N GLY A 123 5.57 3.65 12.09
CA GLY A 123 6.15 4.91 11.62
C GLY A 123 5.95 5.20 10.13
N MET A 124 5.37 4.28 9.36
CA MET A 124 5.08 4.49 7.94
C MET A 124 3.87 5.41 7.75
N ILE A 125 3.81 6.07 6.60
CA ILE A 125 2.79 7.06 6.29
C ILE A 125 1.72 6.44 5.41
N CYS A 126 0.47 6.47 5.84
CA CYS A 126 -0.66 6.20 4.94
C CYS A 126 -1.09 7.50 4.27
N GLY A 127 -1.30 7.46 2.96
CA GLY A 127 -1.66 8.64 2.19
C GLY A 127 -3.02 9.22 2.55
N LYS A 128 -3.88 8.43 3.21
CA LYS A 128 -4.97 8.93 4.03
C LYS A 128 -4.40 9.25 5.42
N SER A 129 -4.19 10.53 5.71
CA SER A 129 -3.46 11.08 6.87
C SER A 129 -3.98 10.66 8.26
N LEU A 130 -5.06 9.87 8.34
CA LEU A 130 -5.65 9.37 9.59
C LEU A 130 -5.48 7.86 9.80
N THR A 131 -5.01 7.10 8.80
CA THR A 131 -4.87 5.64 8.92
C THR A 131 -3.49 5.30 9.48
N LYS A 132 -3.43 4.81 10.72
CA LYS A 132 -2.22 4.14 11.23
C LYS A 132 -2.21 2.68 10.82
N LEU A 133 -1.04 2.19 10.40
CA LEU A 133 -0.87 0.77 10.09
C LEU A 133 -0.82 -0.05 11.37
N THR A 134 -1.88 -0.81 11.59
CA THR A 134 -2.03 -1.69 12.76
C THR A 134 -1.92 -3.16 12.37
N ARG A 135 -1.20 -3.94 13.19
CA ARG A 135 -1.11 -5.39 13.10
C ARG A 135 -2.50 -6.05 13.19
N LYS A 136 -2.67 -7.22 12.58
CA LYS A 136 -3.93 -7.98 12.44
C LYS A 136 -5.03 -7.29 11.63
N THR A 137 -4.83 -6.03 11.26
CA THR A 137 -5.74 -5.26 10.38
C THR A 137 -5.12 -5.09 9.01
N HIS A 138 -3.92 -4.50 8.95
CA HIS A 138 -3.27 -4.13 7.70
C HIS A 138 -2.15 -5.08 7.31
N TRP A 139 -1.49 -5.63 8.33
CA TRP A 139 -0.42 -6.60 8.19
C TRP A 139 -0.45 -7.56 9.38
N ASP A 140 0.13 -8.73 9.24
CA ASP A 140 0.31 -9.67 10.35
C ASP A 140 1.47 -10.62 10.07
N ILE A 141 2.00 -11.23 11.11
CA ILE A 141 3.20 -12.08 11.07
C ILE A 141 2.85 -13.50 11.53
N GLN A 142 3.42 -14.49 10.85
CA GLN A 142 3.26 -15.90 11.17
C GLN A 142 4.63 -16.61 11.11
N TYR A 143 4.86 -17.48 12.08
CA TYR A 143 6.07 -18.28 12.18
C TYR A 143 5.77 -19.71 11.77
N PHE A 144 6.71 -20.35 11.06
CA PHE A 144 6.60 -21.74 10.66
C PHE A 144 7.85 -22.50 11.07
N ASP A 145 7.61 -23.72 11.54
CA ASP A 145 8.65 -24.66 11.91
C ASP A 145 9.35 -25.24 10.69
N ILE A 146 10.59 -25.68 10.91
CA ILE A 146 11.43 -26.32 9.91
C ILE A 146 11.77 -27.72 10.41
N GLU A 147 11.43 -28.72 9.61
CA GLU A 147 11.87 -30.10 9.72
C GLU A 147 13.24 -30.28 9.07
N GLU A 148 14.06 -31.15 9.66
CA GLU A 148 15.40 -31.47 9.19
C GLU A 148 15.51 -32.93 8.77
N ASP A 149 16.32 -33.20 7.75
CA ASP A 149 16.70 -34.55 7.38
C ASP A 149 17.93 -34.97 8.21
N GLY A 150 17.73 -35.60 9.37
CA GLY A 150 18.81 -36.21 10.18
C GLY A 150 18.67 -36.06 11.70
N ALA A 151 19.48 -36.80 12.45
CA ALA A 151 19.48 -36.80 13.91
C ALA A 151 20.14 -35.52 14.48
N GLY A 152 19.31 -34.50 14.65
CA GLY A 152 19.36 -33.38 15.61
C GLY A 152 20.72 -32.91 16.13
N ASP A 153 21.22 -31.83 15.54
CA ASP A 153 22.13 -30.94 16.24
C ASP A 153 21.29 -29.84 16.92
N THR A 154 21.41 -29.69 18.24
CA THR A 154 20.59 -28.81 19.10
C THR A 154 20.58 -27.34 18.66
N ILE A 155 21.56 -26.94 17.85
CA ILE A 155 21.77 -25.58 17.31
C ILE A 155 20.67 -25.17 16.31
N LEU A 156 19.89 -26.11 15.78
CA LEU A 156 18.97 -25.83 14.66
C LEU A 156 17.49 -25.72 15.05
N GLN A 157 17.10 -26.05 16.29
CA GLN A 157 15.71 -25.90 16.78
C GLN A 157 15.21 -24.45 16.77
N ASN A 158 16.14 -23.48 16.69
CA ASN A 158 15.84 -22.05 16.68
C ASN A 158 15.61 -21.49 15.27
N ARG A 159 15.61 -22.32 14.22
CA ARG A 159 15.33 -21.85 12.85
C ARG A 159 13.85 -21.82 12.55
N LYS A 160 13.37 -20.68 12.04
CA LYS A 160 11.98 -20.50 11.59
C LYS A 160 11.90 -19.89 10.20
N ILE A 161 10.81 -20.14 9.50
CA ILE A 161 10.36 -19.28 8.40
C ILE A 161 9.41 -18.24 9.00
N ILE A 162 9.58 -16.98 8.59
CA ILE A 162 8.71 -15.88 9.02
C ILE A 162 7.94 -15.40 7.81
N ALA A 163 6.62 -15.50 7.82
CA ALA A 163 5.79 -14.87 6.80
C ALA A 163 5.16 -13.58 7.33
N VAL A 164 5.29 -12.50 6.56
CA VAL A 164 4.55 -11.25 6.81
C VAL A 164 3.49 -11.09 5.74
N LYS A 165 2.24 -11.07 6.17
CA LYS A 165 1.03 -10.87 5.36
C LYS A 165 0.70 -9.40 5.32
N VAL A 166 0.27 -8.89 4.18
CA VAL A 166 -0.10 -7.49 3.98
C VAL A 166 -1.39 -7.43 3.16
N CYS A 167 -2.36 -6.65 3.59
CA CYS A 167 -3.58 -6.41 2.80
C CYS A 167 -3.37 -5.24 1.82
N ARG A 168 -4.28 -5.08 0.86
CA ARG A 168 -4.38 -3.82 0.09
C ARG A 168 -4.78 -2.67 1.01
N ILE A 169 -4.15 -1.51 0.85
CA ILE A 169 -4.38 -0.30 1.66
C ILE A 169 -4.66 0.89 0.73
N PRO A 170 -5.90 1.39 0.66
CA PRO A 170 -6.26 2.55 -0.15
C PRO A 170 -5.55 3.84 0.29
N GLY A 171 -5.39 4.78 -0.64
CA GLY A 171 -4.72 6.06 -0.41
C GLY A 171 -3.19 5.99 -0.39
N GLY A 172 -2.61 4.79 -0.40
CA GLY A 172 -1.17 4.57 -0.51
C GLY A 172 -0.44 4.44 0.81
N VAL A 173 0.70 3.76 0.78
CA VAL A 173 1.57 3.49 1.91
C VAL A 173 2.99 3.88 1.54
N PHE A 174 3.56 4.83 2.27
CA PHE A 174 4.85 5.44 2.02
C PHE A 174 5.81 5.15 3.19
N THR A 175 7.07 4.88 2.87
CA THR A 175 8.09 4.61 3.92
C THR A 175 8.62 5.89 4.57
N ALA A 176 8.44 7.04 3.91
CA ALA A 176 8.80 8.38 4.38
C ALA A 176 8.12 9.44 3.50
N VAL A 177 8.21 10.72 3.90
CA VAL A 177 7.77 11.85 3.07
C VAL A 177 8.56 11.86 1.76
N PRO A 178 7.91 11.79 0.58
CA PRO A 178 8.61 11.79 -0.70
C PRO A 178 9.55 12.99 -0.84
N GLU A 179 10.77 12.73 -1.29
CA GLU A 179 11.73 13.77 -1.66
C GLU A 179 11.15 14.60 -2.83
N SER A 180 10.80 15.85 -2.54
CA SER A 180 10.13 16.75 -3.48
C SER A 180 10.39 18.19 -3.05
N TYR A 181 10.48 19.09 -4.02
CA TYR A 181 10.90 20.47 -3.81
C TYR A 181 9.91 21.46 -4.42
N TYR A 182 9.87 22.68 -3.89
CA TYR A 182 9.14 23.83 -4.42
C TYR A 182 10.00 25.08 -4.35
N VAL A 183 9.60 26.11 -5.11
CA VAL A 183 10.22 27.44 -5.04
C VAL A 183 9.30 28.31 -4.19
N ASP A 184 9.82 28.89 -3.11
CA ASP A 184 9.06 29.80 -2.26
C ASP A 184 8.88 31.19 -2.91
N ASP A 185 8.09 32.06 -2.28
CA ASP A 185 7.80 33.41 -2.78
C ASP A 185 9.06 34.30 -2.89
N HIS A 186 10.17 33.90 -2.26
CA HIS A 186 11.46 34.58 -2.32
C HIS A 186 12.39 33.97 -3.39
N GLY A 187 11.92 32.99 -4.16
CA GLY A 187 12.70 32.33 -5.20
C GLY A 187 13.65 31.23 -4.68
N ASN A 188 13.58 30.84 -3.41
CA ASN A 188 14.45 29.81 -2.86
C ASN A 188 13.84 28.41 -3.02
N VAL A 189 14.69 27.42 -3.27
CA VAL A 189 14.28 26.01 -3.34
C VAL A 189 14.13 25.45 -1.94
N GLN A 190 12.94 25.00 -1.60
CA GLN A 190 12.61 24.34 -0.34
C GLN A 190 12.19 22.89 -0.58
N GLN A 191 12.46 22.01 0.37
CA GLN A 191 11.99 20.62 0.35
C GLN A 191 10.68 20.50 1.15
N TYR A 192 9.71 19.73 0.65
CA TYR A 192 8.56 19.34 1.45
C TYR A 192 9.00 18.43 2.61
N LYS A 193 8.69 18.86 3.83
CA LYS A 193 8.95 18.10 5.07
C LYS A 193 7.71 17.47 5.67
N ASP A 194 6.54 18.01 5.33
CA ASP A 194 5.25 17.49 5.74
C ASP A 194 4.57 16.71 4.61
N PHE A 195 4.02 15.53 4.95
CA PHE A 195 3.34 14.70 3.98
C PHE A 195 2.00 15.28 3.54
N GLY A 196 1.26 15.93 4.44
CA GLY A 196 -0.05 16.52 4.13
C GLY A 196 0.06 17.66 3.14
N GLU A 197 1.06 18.53 3.32
CA GLU A 197 1.42 19.60 2.38
C GLU A 197 1.81 19.02 1.01
N TRP A 198 2.76 18.07 0.99
CA TRP A 198 3.18 17.39 -0.24
C TRP A 198 1.99 16.77 -0.97
N ARG A 199 1.13 16.03 -0.25
CA ARG A 199 -0.05 15.38 -0.80
C ARG A 199 -1.02 16.38 -1.42
N SER A 200 -1.29 17.48 -0.72
CA SER A 200 -2.21 18.51 -1.20
C SER A 200 -1.73 19.08 -2.53
N GLN A 201 -0.43 19.38 -2.63
CA GLN A 201 0.18 19.88 -3.87
C GLN A 201 0.14 18.86 -5.00
N MET A 202 0.40 17.58 -4.73
CA MET A 202 0.30 16.50 -5.72
C MET A 202 -1.11 16.32 -6.27
N LEU A 203 -2.14 16.56 -5.45
CA LEU A 203 -3.53 16.42 -5.85
C LEU A 203 -4.05 17.66 -6.60
N THR A 204 -3.62 18.86 -6.22
CA THR A 204 -4.00 20.12 -6.87
C THR A 204 -3.33 20.27 -8.25
N SER A 205 -2.01 20.04 -8.33
CA SER A 205 -1.24 20.19 -9.58
C SER A 205 -1.71 19.28 -10.73
N TYR A 206 -2.36 18.16 -10.42
CA TYR A 206 -2.87 17.23 -11.41
C TYR A 206 -4.31 17.54 -11.87
N ILE A 207 -5.04 18.42 -11.18
CA ILE A 207 -6.36 18.91 -11.61
C ILE A 207 -6.21 19.94 -12.74
N ASP A 208 -5.10 20.68 -12.76
CA ASP A 208 -4.80 21.70 -13.77
C ASP A 208 -4.13 21.19 -15.06
N SER A 209 -3.96 19.86 -15.20
CA SER A 209 -3.46 19.27 -16.44
C SER A 209 -4.43 19.58 -17.60
N PRO A 210 -3.94 19.95 -18.80
CA PRO A 210 -4.80 20.22 -19.96
C PRO A 210 -5.66 19.01 -20.38
N ALA A 211 -5.35 17.80 -19.90
CA ALA A 211 -6.18 16.61 -20.09
C ALA A 211 -7.49 16.61 -19.28
N THR A 212 -7.56 17.33 -18.16
CA THR A 212 -8.76 17.42 -17.30
C THR A 212 -9.58 18.69 -17.53
N LYS A 213 -9.00 19.73 -18.16
CA LYS A 213 -9.73 20.97 -18.50
C LYS A 213 -10.83 20.77 -19.55
N GLY A 214 -10.69 19.78 -20.42
CA GLY A 214 -11.73 19.42 -21.40
C GLY A 214 -13.01 18.88 -20.75
N ASP A 215 -12.85 18.05 -19.71
CA ASP A 215 -13.99 17.43 -19.02
C ASP A 215 -14.67 18.39 -18.04
N THR A 216 -13.93 19.29 -17.39
CA THR A 216 -14.52 20.27 -16.47
C THR A 216 -15.34 21.33 -17.20
N HIS A 217 -14.90 21.82 -18.36
CA HIS A 217 -15.66 22.78 -19.15
C HIS A 217 -16.95 22.17 -19.72
N GLN A 218 -16.91 20.89 -20.13
CA GLN A 218 -18.08 20.15 -20.59
C GLN A 218 -19.07 19.88 -19.44
N LEU A 219 -18.57 19.58 -18.23
CA LEU A 219 -19.40 19.40 -17.04
C LEU A 219 -20.07 20.70 -16.58
N GLU A 220 -19.36 21.84 -16.64
CA GLU A 220 -19.91 23.15 -16.32
C GLU A 220 -20.99 23.58 -17.33
N GLU A 221 -20.77 23.37 -18.63
CA GLU A 221 -21.78 23.61 -19.67
C GLU A 221 -23.02 22.73 -19.50
N ASN A 222 -22.83 21.45 -19.13
CA ASN A 222 -23.92 20.52 -18.87
C ASN A 222 -24.73 20.92 -17.63
N LEU A 223 -24.06 21.37 -16.55
CA LEU A 223 -24.73 21.84 -15.34
C LEU A 223 -25.52 23.13 -15.60
N GLN A 224 -24.96 24.06 -16.38
CA GLN A 224 -25.66 25.28 -16.78
C GLN A 224 -26.89 24.96 -17.63
N SER A 225 -26.77 24.06 -18.63
CA SER A 225 -27.89 23.62 -19.47
C SER A 225 -29.01 22.95 -18.67
N ILE A 226 -28.66 22.16 -17.64
CA ILE A 226 -29.64 21.54 -16.75
C ILE A 226 -30.34 22.61 -15.89
N SER A 227 -29.60 23.58 -15.36
CA SER A 227 -30.15 24.69 -14.59
C SER A 227 -31.17 25.50 -15.40
N ASP A 228 -30.83 25.83 -16.65
CA ASP A 228 -31.70 26.60 -17.55
C ASP A 228 -33.00 25.82 -17.87
N LYS A 229 -32.89 24.51 -18.14
CA LYS A 229 -34.06 23.64 -18.36
C LYS A 229 -34.98 23.53 -17.14
N ILE A 230 -34.41 23.54 -15.93
CA ILE A 230 -35.20 23.50 -14.69
C ILE A 230 -36.00 24.80 -14.54
N GLU A 231 -35.43 25.95 -14.88
CA GLU A 231 -36.19 27.20 -14.82
C GLU A 231 -37.26 27.31 -15.91
N ASP A 232 -37.00 26.86 -17.13
CA ASP A 232 -38.02 26.79 -18.17
C ASP A 232 -39.21 25.90 -17.75
N LEU A 233 -38.94 24.78 -17.09
CA LEU A 233 -40.00 23.90 -16.57
C LEU A 233 -40.79 24.57 -15.43
N ARG A 234 -40.12 25.33 -14.55
CA ARG A 234 -40.78 26.10 -13.49
C ARG A 234 -41.69 27.17 -14.07
N LEU A 235 -41.19 28.00 -14.99
CA LEU A 235 -41.95 29.07 -15.64
C LEU A 235 -43.17 28.53 -16.39
N ASN A 236 -43.01 27.44 -17.15
CA ASN A 236 -44.12 26.78 -17.85
C ASN A 236 -45.16 26.20 -16.87
N SER A 237 -44.74 25.70 -15.71
CA SER A 237 -45.66 25.18 -14.69
C SER A 237 -46.47 26.29 -14.01
N ILE A 238 -45.89 27.47 -13.84
CA ILE A 238 -46.55 28.66 -13.29
C ILE A 238 -47.60 29.17 -14.29
N GLN A 239 -47.23 29.29 -15.57
CA GLN A 239 -48.12 29.78 -16.61
C GLN A 239 -49.31 28.84 -16.88
N LYS A 240 -49.09 27.52 -16.81
CA LYS A 240 -50.19 26.53 -16.87
C LYS A 240 -51.15 26.63 -15.69
N ARG A 241 -50.65 26.94 -14.48
CA ARG A 241 -51.49 27.13 -13.29
C ARG A 241 -52.30 28.42 -13.37
N GLU A 242 -51.74 29.49 -13.93
CA GLU A 242 -52.46 30.75 -14.15
C GLU A 242 -53.56 30.62 -15.21
N ASN A 243 -53.26 29.95 -16.33
CA ASN A 243 -54.25 29.68 -17.39
C ASN A 243 -55.37 28.73 -16.93
N SER A 244 -55.15 27.88 -15.92
CA SER A 244 -56.21 27.04 -15.32
C SER A 244 -57.10 27.77 -14.31
N LYS A 245 -56.69 28.95 -13.82
CA LYS A 245 -57.45 29.73 -12.82
C LYS A 245 -58.47 30.69 -13.44
N PHE A 246 -58.34 31.01 -14.72
CA PHE A 246 -59.29 31.85 -15.45
C PHE A 246 -59.58 31.26 -16.84
N PRO A 247 -60.47 30.26 -16.95
CA PRO A 247 -61.02 29.92 -18.25
C PRO A 247 -61.89 31.09 -18.71
N PHE A 248 -61.45 31.82 -19.73
CA PHE A 248 -62.28 32.79 -20.41
C PHE A 248 -63.53 32.07 -20.94
N ASN A 249 -64.69 32.44 -20.40
CA ASN A 249 -66.02 32.23 -20.97
C ASN A 249 -66.56 33.60 -21.36
#